data_AF-X0S819-F1
#
_entry.id   AF-X0S819-F1
#
_cell.length_a   1.000
_cell.length_b   1.000
_cell.length_c   1.000
_cell.angle_alpha   90.00
_cell.angle_beta   90.00
_cell.angle_gamma   90.00
#
_symmetry.space_group_name_H-M   'P 1'
#
loop_
_entity.id
_entity.type
_entity.pdbx_description
1 polymer ?
#
loop_
_entity_poly.entity_id
_entity_poly.type
_entity_poly.pdbx_seq_one_letter_code
_entity_poly.pdbx_strand_id
1 'polypeptide(L)' 'MIPRARFGRTGLEVTRLALGGYPFGGVNRARGWDPFSPDGRAGAIRTIHAALDAGINYIDTAPSYGEGNSESIVGE' A
#
# COMPACT_ATOMS: atom_id res chain seq x y z
N MET A 1 -6.21 2.96 18.82
CA MET A 1 -6.94 3.44 17.62
C MET A 1 -6.04 4.43 16.89
N ILE A 2 -5.87 4.30 15.57
CA ILE A 2 -5.03 5.20 14.78
C ILE A 2 -5.72 6.58 14.67
N PRO A 3 -5.06 7.70 15.01
CA PRO A 3 -5.65 9.03 14.89
C PRO A 3 -6.10 9.34 13.46
N ARG A 4 -7.23 10.03 13.32
CA ARG A 4 -7.79 10.46 12.02
C ARG A 4 -7.80 11.98 11.90
N ALA A 5 -7.87 12.46 10.66
CA ALA A 5 -8.04 13.86 10.33
C ALA A 5 -8.85 14.01 9.03
N ARG A 6 -9.56 15.14 8.92
CA ARG A 6 -10.23 15.52 7.69
C ARG A 6 -9.24 15.69 6.54
N PHE A 7 -9.54 15.05 5.41
CA PHE A 7 -8.75 15.21 4.19
C PHE A 7 -9.16 16.50 3.44
N GLY A 8 -8.44 17.58 3.73
CA GLY A 8 -8.69 18.90 3.14
C GLY A 8 -10.15 19.35 3.32
N ARG A 9 -10.83 19.63 2.21
CA ARG A 9 -12.25 20.05 2.19
C ARG A 9 -13.19 18.97 1.64
N THR A 10 -12.72 17.74 1.51
CA THR A 10 -13.46 16.64 0.84
C THR A 10 -14.58 16.03 1.69
N GLY A 11 -14.56 16.25 3.01
CA GLY A 11 -15.47 15.59 3.95
C GLY A 11 -15.06 14.17 4.33
N LEU A 12 -14.00 13.63 3.73
CA LEU A 12 -13.41 12.33 4.12
C LEU A 12 -12.58 12.47 5.40
N GLU A 13 -12.62 11.45 6.25
CA GLU A 13 -11.76 11.29 7.42
C GLU A 13 -10.74 10.18 7.15
N VAL A 14 -9.46 10.53 7.08
CA VAL A 14 -8.38 9.58 6.79
C VAL A 14 -7.48 9.37 8.02
N THR A 15 -6.88 8.21 8.14
CA THR A 15 -5.85 7.94 9.15
C THR A 15 -4.64 8.85 8.93
N ARG A 16 -4.04 9.33 10.02
CA ARG A 16 -2.79 10.10 9.97
C ARG A 16 -1.57 9.25 9.58
N LEU A 17 -1.75 7.94 9.50
CA LEU A 17 -0.81 6.98 8.95
C LEU A 17 -1.40 6.37 7.69
N ALA A 18 -0.59 6.25 6.64
CA ALA A 18 -0.96 5.60 5.38
C ALA A 18 -0.06 4.39 5.12
N LEU A 19 -0.58 3.43 4.34
CA LEU A 19 0.25 2.36 3.76
C LEU A 19 0.88 2.87 2.46
N GLY A 20 2.21 2.91 2.40
CA GLY A 20 2.94 3.27 1.18
C GLY A 20 3.12 2.07 0.24
N GLY A 21 2.76 2.26 -1.04
CA GLY A 21 2.71 1.21 -2.05
C GLY A 21 4.02 0.97 -2.82
N TYR A 22 5.03 1.84 -2.68
CA TYR A 22 6.30 1.71 -3.43
C TYR A 22 6.91 0.29 -3.41
N PRO A 23 6.95 -0.46 -2.28
CA PRO A 23 7.47 -1.82 -2.26
C PRO A 23 6.70 -2.81 -3.15
N PHE A 24 5.44 -2.54 -3.48
CA PHE A 24 4.62 -3.38 -4.37
C PHE A 24 4.91 -3.11 -5.84
N GLY A 25 5.59 -1.98 -6.15
CA GLY A 25 5.87 -1.58 -7.52
C GLY A 25 7.05 -2.29 -8.17
N GLY A 26 7.99 -2.87 -7.43
CA GLY A 26 9.18 -3.43 -8.09
C GLY A 26 10.12 -4.26 -7.22
N VAL A 27 11.01 -4.98 -7.91
CA VAL A 27 12.01 -5.84 -7.27
C VAL A 27 13.11 -5.00 -6.63
N ASN A 28 13.28 -5.15 -5.32
CA ASN A 28 14.40 -4.59 -4.58
C ASN A 28 15.42 -5.69 -4.27
N ARG A 29 16.37 -5.90 -5.20
CA ARG A 29 17.41 -6.93 -5.07
C ARG A 29 18.31 -6.73 -3.85
N ALA A 30 18.62 -5.48 -3.50
CA ALA A 30 19.45 -5.16 -2.34
C ALA A 30 18.79 -5.54 -1.01
N ARG A 31 17.46 -5.67 -0.99
CA ARG A 31 16.68 -6.10 0.18
C ARG A 31 16.09 -7.51 0.04
N GLY A 32 16.40 -8.22 -1.05
CA GLY A 32 15.85 -9.55 -1.31
C GLY A 32 14.32 -9.56 -1.44
N TRP A 33 13.72 -8.49 -1.95
CA TRP A 33 12.28 -8.36 -2.09
C TRP A 33 11.85 -8.38 -3.56
N ASP A 34 10.88 -9.24 -3.88
CA ASP A 34 10.29 -9.35 -5.21
C ASP A 34 8.77 -9.51 -5.08
N PRO A 35 7.98 -8.43 -5.28
CA PRO A 35 6.52 -8.48 -5.16
C PRO A 35 5.84 -9.28 -6.29
N PHE A 36 6.57 -9.69 -7.33
CA PHE A 36 6.05 -10.45 -8.47
C PHE A 36 6.26 -11.96 -8.33
N SER A 37 7.12 -12.40 -7.41
CA SER A 37 7.20 -13.80 -7.01
C SER A 37 5.90 -14.26 -6.33
N PRO A 38 5.52 -15.56 -6.37
CA PRO A 38 4.30 -16.03 -5.70
C PRO A 38 4.23 -15.67 -4.22
N ASP A 39 5.34 -15.89 -3.49
CA ASP A 39 5.42 -15.59 -2.06
C ASP A 39 5.43 -14.09 -1.78
N GLY A 40 6.11 -13.30 -2.62
CA GLY A 40 6.15 -11.85 -2.50
C GLY A 40 4.81 -11.20 -2.80
N ARG A 41 4.08 -11.66 -3.84
CA ARG A 41 2.73 -11.19 -4.15
C ARG A 41 1.75 -11.52 -3.04
N ALA A 42 1.78 -12.75 -2.53
CA ALA A 42 0.99 -13.13 -1.38
C ALA A 42 1.37 -12.31 -0.13
N GLY A 43 2.65 -11.99 0.05
CA GLY A 43 3.14 -11.10 1.11
C GLY A 43 2.64 -9.66 0.97
N ALA A 44 2.62 -9.10 -0.24
CA ALA A 44 2.11 -7.76 -0.52
C ALA A 44 0.62 -7.66 -0.20
N ILE A 45 -0.19 -8.60 -0.70
CA ILE A 45 -1.64 -8.68 -0.43
C ILE A 45 -1.90 -8.83 1.07
N ARG A 46 -1.18 -9.73 1.76
CA ARG A 46 -1.28 -9.86 3.23
C ARG A 46 -0.91 -8.56 3.96
N THR A 47 0.08 -7.82 3.47
CA THR A 47 0.49 -6.54 4.06
C THR A 47 -0.60 -5.49 3.92
N ILE A 48 -1.24 -5.42 2.75
CA ILE A 48 -2.37 -4.52 2.49
C ILE A 48 -3.53 -4.85 3.43
N HIS A 49 -3.96 -6.11 3.50
CA HIS A 49 -5.04 -6.51 4.40
C HIS A 49 -4.69 -6.27 5.87
N ALA A 50 -3.46 -6.58 6.30
CA ALA A 50 -3.04 -6.31 7.68
C ALA A 50 -3.10 -4.81 8.04
N ALA A 51 -2.78 -3.92 7.09
CA ALA A 51 -2.93 -2.47 7.29
C ALA A 51 -4.41 -2.07 7.44
N LEU A 52 -5.28 -2.60 6.58
CA LEU A 52 -6.72 -2.37 6.64
C LEU A 52 -7.33 -2.89 7.95
N ASP A 53 -6.96 -4.11 8.36
CA ASP A 53 -7.39 -4.74 9.61
C ASP A 53 -6.91 -3.97 10.84
N ALA A 54 -5.73 -3.34 10.77
CA ALA A 54 -5.23 -2.43 11.81
C ALA A 54 -5.96 -1.07 11.84
N GLY A 55 -6.86 -0.81 10.88
CA GLY A 55 -7.71 0.37 10.80
C GLY A 55 -7.14 1.51 9.96
N ILE A 56 -6.07 1.29 9.19
CA ILE A 56 -5.60 2.23 8.16
C ILE A 56 -6.66 2.31 7.06
N ASN A 57 -7.02 3.52 6.66
CA ASN A 57 -7.97 3.74 5.55
C ASN A 57 -7.40 4.66 4.46
N TYR A 58 -6.08 4.84 4.45
CA TYR A 58 -5.38 5.64 3.46
C TYR A 58 -4.20 4.84 2.90
N ILE A 59 -4.19 4.63 1.58
CA ILE A 59 -3.13 3.95 0.85
C ILE A 59 -2.53 4.95 -0.15
N ASP A 60 -1.21 5.06 -0.14
CA ASP A 60 -0.43 5.88 -1.05
C ASP A 60 0.15 4.98 -2.16
N THR A 61 -0.12 5.31 -3.41
CA THR A 61 0.40 4.59 -4.59
C THR A 61 0.53 5.57 -5.76
N ALA A 62 1.21 5.17 -6.83
CA ALA A 62 1.37 6.00 -8.02
C ALA A 62 1.64 5.14 -9.27
N PRO A 63 1.33 5.65 -10.48
CA PRO A 63 1.73 5.00 -11.73
C PRO A 63 3.26 4.83 -11.85
N SER A 64 4.04 5.75 -11.27
CA SER A 64 5.50 5.66 -11.25
C SER A 64 6.05 4.56 -10.33
N TYR A 65 5.21 3.97 -9.46
CA TYR A 65 5.60 2.84 -8.63
C TYR A 65 5.49 1.55 -9.45
N GLY A 66 6.49 1.36 -10.30
CA GLY A 66 6.60 0.20 -11.16
C GLY A 66 5.68 0.21 -12.38
N GLU A 67 5.50 1.36 -13.02
CA GLU A 67 4.67 1.48 -14.24
C GLU A 67 3.24 0.95 -14.02
N GLY A 68 2.64 1.27 -12.87
CA GLY A 68 1.28 0.85 -12.48
C GLY A 68 1.20 -0.49 -11.76
N ASN A 69 2.31 -1.21 -11.57
CA ASN A 69 2.33 -2.48 -10.83
C ASN A 69 1.85 -2.32 -9.37
N SER A 70 2.28 -1.26 -8.68
CA SER A 70 1.82 -0.97 -7.32
C SER A 70 0.30 -0.79 -7.26
N GLU A 71 -0.26 -0.03 -8.21
CA GLU A 71 -1.72 0.18 -8.29
C GLU A 71 -2.46 -1.12 -8.58
N SER A 72 -1.91 -1.97 -9.46
CA SER A 72 -2.47 -3.28 -9.78
C SER A 72 -2.54 -4.20 -8.56
N ILE A 73 -1.45 -4.30 -7.79
CA ILE A 73 -1.41 -5.13 -6.58
C ILE A 73 -2.34 -4.58 -5.48
N VAL A 74 -2.45 -3.25 -5.35
CA VAL A 74 -3.40 -2.63 -4.41
C VAL A 74 -4.86 -2.89 -4.78
N GLY A 75 -5.17 -3.10 -6.06
CA GLY A 75 -6.52 -3.35 -6.55
C GLY A 75 -7.01 -4.80 -6.46
N GLU A 76 -6.15 -5.73 -6.03
CA GLU A 76 -6.48 -7.15 -5.80
C GLU A 76 -7.14 -7.37 -4.43
#